data_AF-A0A485LC96-F1
#
_entry.id   AF-A0A485LC96-F1
#
_cell.length_a   1.000
_cell.length_b   1.000
_cell.length_c   1.000
_cell.angle_alpha   90.00
_cell.angle_beta   90.00
_cell.angle_gamma   90.00
#
_symmetry.space_group_name_H-M   'P 1'
#
loop_
_entity.id
_entity.type
_entity.pdbx_description
1 polymer ?
#
loop_
_entity_poly.entity_id
_entity_poly.type
_entity_poly.pdbx_seq_one_letter_code
_entity_poly.pdbx_strand_id
1 'polypeptide(L)'
;MPRLTNAALLQHGLPKWRTGLVRYQTELQFLVLYTLVNLLAFWLKWRSFPLDVIAGYYAKLAKACAQLVLVNAMFVLLPMCRSVVAALRNIRLLWYIFPFDHHIVFHQLAGAVILVAGVVHTAA
;
A
#
# COMPACT_ATOMS: atom_id res chain seq x y z
N MET A 1 17.38 11.14 14.10
CA MET A 1 16.39 11.71 15.04
C MET A 1 16.31 10.82 16.26
N PRO A 2 16.46 11.36 17.50
CA PRO A 2 16.50 10.54 18.70
C PRO A 2 15.10 9.95 18.96
N ARG A 3 15.00 8.62 19.07
CA ARG A 3 13.77 7.93 19.48
C ARG A 3 13.48 8.33 20.93
N LEU A 4 12.48 9.17 21.14
CA LEU A 4 11.98 9.49 22.48
C LEU A 4 11.54 8.19 23.16
N THR A 5 12.25 7.79 24.21
CA THR A 5 11.97 6.63 25.03
C THR A 5 10.61 6.79 25.73
N ASN A 6 9.83 5.72 25.79
CA ASN A 6 8.43 5.68 26.25
C ASN A 6 8.17 6.36 27.60
N ALA A 7 9.18 6.50 28.46
CA ALA A 7 9.09 7.19 29.74
C ALA A 7 8.74 8.68 29.60
N ALA A 8 9.27 9.37 28.58
CA ALA A 8 9.04 10.82 28.38
C ALA A 8 7.64 11.14 27.83
N LEU A 9 7.04 10.23 27.05
CA LEU A 9 5.71 10.44 26.43
C LEU A 9 4.55 10.19 27.40
N LEU A 10 4.73 9.26 28.36
CA LEU A 10 3.73 9.00 29.41
C LEU A 10 3.68 10.11 30.47
N GLN A 11 4.81 10.82 30.68
CA GLN A 11 4.87 11.98 31.59
C GLN A 11 4.09 13.21 31.06
N HIS A 12 3.84 13.27 29.75
CA HIS A 12 3.20 14.41 29.09
C HIS A 12 1.67 14.28 28.91
N GLY A 13 1.02 13.28 29.52
CA GLY A 13 -0.45 13.14 29.48
C GLY A 13 -1.03 12.89 28.08
N LEU A 14 -0.20 12.42 27.14
CA LEU A 14 -0.65 12.20 25.76
C LEU A 14 -1.55 10.96 25.68
N PRO A 15 -2.68 11.03 24.95
CA PRO A 15 -3.61 9.91 24.84
C PRO A 15 -2.96 8.75 24.07
N LYS A 16 -3.32 7.52 24.46
CA LYS A 16 -2.71 6.24 24.02
C LYS A 16 -2.59 6.06 22.50
N TRP A 17 -3.46 6.69 21.71
CA TRP A 17 -3.41 6.65 20.24
C TRP A 17 -2.24 7.46 19.66
N ARG A 18 -1.85 8.58 20.27
CA ARG A 18 -0.73 9.43 19.79
C ARG A 18 0.63 8.76 19.96
N THR A 19 0.82 8.03 21.05
CA THR A 19 2.06 7.28 21.30
C THR A 19 2.20 6.09 20.35
N GLY A 20 1.08 5.47 19.94
CA GLY A 20 1.05 4.47 18.87
C GLY A 20 1.47 5.03 17.51
N LEU A 21 0.98 6.22 17.12
CA LEU A 21 1.33 6.84 15.84
C LEU A 21 2.83 7.12 15.70
N VAL A 22 3.47 7.64 16.75
CA VAL A 22 4.92 7.95 16.73
C VAL A 22 5.76 6.67 16.67
N ARG A 23 5.27 5.57 17.26
CA ARG A 23 5.94 4.27 17.25
C ARG A 23 5.94 3.61 15.88
N TYR A 24 4.84 3.71 15.14
CA TYR A 24 4.63 3.07 13.83
C TYR A 24 4.69 4.07 12.66
N GLN A 25 5.31 5.23 12.86
CA GLN A 25 5.30 6.32 11.88
C GLN A 25 5.81 5.89 10.49
N THR A 26 6.88 5.12 10.41
CA THR A 26 7.47 4.66 9.14
C THR A 26 6.57 3.65 8.41
N GLU A 27 5.87 2.79 9.14
CA GLU A 27 4.91 1.83 8.58
C GLU A 27 3.68 2.55 8.05
N LEU A 28 3.16 3.53 8.80
CA LEU A 28 2.06 4.38 8.35
C LEU A 28 2.45 5.17 7.09
N GLN A 29 3.66 5.73 7.03
CA GLN A 29 4.15 6.43 5.84
C GLN A 29 4.19 5.51 4.61
N PHE A 30 4.68 4.28 4.78
CA PHE A 30 4.68 3.28 3.73
C PHE A 30 3.27 2.90 3.26
N LEU A 31 2.35 2.66 4.20
CA LEU A 31 0.96 2.33 3.88
C LEU A 31 0.27 3.48 3.14
N VAL A 32 0.48 4.72 3.57
CA VAL A 32 -0.04 5.91 2.88
C VAL A 32 0.52 6.00 1.47
N LEU A 33 1.83 5.82 1.28
CA LEU A 33 2.45 5.81 -0.04
C LEU A 33 1.88 4.71 -0.94
N TYR A 34 1.72 3.49 -0.40
CA TYR A 34 1.12 2.36 -1.10
C TYR A 34 -0.33 2.65 -1.52
N THR A 35 -1.15 3.22 -0.64
CA THR A 35 -2.51 3.63 -0.97
C THR A 35 -2.52 4.72 -2.04
N LEU A 36 -1.61 5.71 -1.96
CA LEU A 36 -1.49 6.76 -2.98
C LEU A 36 -1.12 6.21 -4.35
N VAL A 37 -0.18 5.25 -4.43
CA VAL A 37 0.20 4.59 -5.69
C VAL A 37 -0.99 3.84 -6.29
N ASN A 38 -1.77 3.13 -5.47
CA ASN A 38 -2.97 2.44 -5.93
C ASN A 38 -4.04 3.42 -6.44
N LEU A 39 -4.31 4.48 -5.69
CA LEU A 39 -5.26 5.53 -6.11
C LEU A 39 -4.80 6.22 -7.39
N LEU A 40 -3.52 6.50 -7.53
CA LEU A 40 -2.95 7.09 -8.73
C LEU A 40 -3.10 6.14 -9.93
N ALA A 41 -2.77 4.85 -9.78
CA ALA A 41 -2.94 3.85 -10.83
C ALA A 41 -4.40 3.72 -11.27
N PHE A 42 -5.34 3.71 -10.31
CA PHE A 42 -6.78 3.74 -10.58
C PHE A 42 -7.17 5.00 -11.35
N TRP A 43 -6.77 6.17 -10.86
CA TRP A 43 -7.14 7.46 -11.42
C TRP A 43 -6.60 7.67 -12.83
N LEU A 44 -5.35 7.29 -13.08
CA LEU A 44 -4.76 7.34 -14.42
C LEU A 44 -5.55 6.45 -15.40
N LYS A 45 -5.88 5.22 -15.00
CA LYS A 45 -6.66 4.32 -15.86
C LYS A 45 -8.08 4.84 -16.08
N TRP A 46 -8.72 5.33 -15.01
CA TRP A 46 -10.03 5.95 -15.08
C TRP A 46 -10.04 7.15 -16.02
N ARG A 47 -9.00 7.99 -16.02
CA ARG A 47 -8.97 9.18 -16.87
C ARG A 47 -8.64 8.87 -18.34
N SER A 48 -7.86 7.82 -18.60
CA SER A 48 -7.44 7.44 -19.96
C SER A 48 -8.53 6.75 -20.79
N PHE A 49 -9.49 6.07 -20.17
CA PHE A 49 -10.54 5.34 -20.91
C PHE A 49 -11.81 6.19 -21.10
N PRO A 50 -12.26 6.40 -22.36
CA PRO A 50 -13.55 7.03 -22.63
C PRO A 50 -14.70 6.12 -22.17
N LEU A 51 -15.89 6.70 -22.06
CA LEU A 51 -17.09 5.94 -21.71
C LEU A 51 -17.50 5.07 -22.89
N ASP A 52 -17.64 3.77 -22.65
CA ASP A 52 -18.16 2.85 -23.65
C ASP A 52 -19.67 3.05 -23.78
N VAL A 53 -20.17 3.10 -25.02
CA VAL A 53 -21.60 3.39 -25.30
C VAL A 53 -22.53 2.29 -24.80
N ILE A 54 -22.01 1.06 -24.69
CA ILE A 54 -22.77 -0.16 -24.36
C ILE A 54 -22.69 -0.47 -22.86
N ALA A 55 -21.49 -0.40 -22.28
CA ALA A 55 -21.23 -0.77 -20.89
C ALA A 55 -21.11 0.44 -19.93
N GLY A 56 -21.13 1.66 -20.48
CA GLY A 56 -21.13 2.91 -19.70
C GLY A 56 -19.95 3.01 -18.73
N TYR A 57 -20.27 3.35 -17.48
CA TYR A 57 -19.29 3.50 -16.41
C TYR A 57 -18.73 2.17 -15.89
N TYR A 58 -19.42 1.04 -16.13
CA TYR A 58 -19.04 -0.26 -15.60
C TYR A 58 -17.78 -0.82 -16.29
N ALA A 59 -17.70 -0.77 -17.63
CA ALA A 59 -16.48 -1.18 -18.35
C ALA A 59 -15.25 -0.34 -17.95
N LYS A 60 -15.46 0.95 -17.72
CA LYS A 60 -14.42 1.87 -17.26
C LYS A 60 -13.94 1.53 -15.85
N LEU A 61 -14.88 1.19 -14.94
CA LEU A 61 -14.58 0.70 -13.60
C LEU A 61 -13.85 -0.64 -13.63
N ALA A 62 -14.33 -1.59 -14.42
CA ALA A 62 -13.73 -2.91 -14.59
C ALA A 62 -12.27 -2.79 -15.04
N LYS A 63 -11.95 -1.92 -16.02
CA LYS A 63 -10.56 -1.71 -16.47
C LYS A 63 -9.68 -1.02 -15.42
N ALA A 64 -10.23 -0.10 -14.63
CA ALA A 64 -9.50 0.53 -13.54
C ALA A 64 -9.20 -0.47 -12.40
N CYS A 65 -10.17 -1.32 -12.05
CA CYS A 65 -9.99 -2.42 -11.08
C CYS A 65 -9.00 -3.47 -11.58
N ALA A 66 -9.03 -3.83 -12.87
CA ALA A 66 -8.06 -4.75 -13.46
C ALA A 66 -6.62 -4.22 -13.36
N GLN A 67 -6.43 -2.91 -13.59
CA GLN A 67 -5.13 -2.27 -13.40
C GLN A 67 -4.69 -2.33 -11.93
N LEU A 68 -5.61 -2.14 -10.98
CA LEU A 68 -5.32 -2.28 -9.54
C LEU A 68 -4.87 -3.70 -9.19
N VAL A 69 -5.56 -4.71 -9.71
CA VAL A 69 -5.20 -6.12 -9.51
C VAL A 69 -3.80 -6.38 -10.06
N LEU A 70 -3.48 -5.90 -11.27
CA LEU A 70 -2.16 -6.10 -11.88
C LEU A 70 -1.04 -5.46 -11.04
N VAL A 71 -1.22 -4.21 -10.62
CA VAL A 71 -0.23 -3.49 -9.81
C VAL A 71 0.00 -4.21 -8.47
N ASN A 72 -1.08 -4.62 -7.80
CA ASN A 72 -0.97 -5.35 -6.53
C ASN A 72 -0.43 -6.76 -6.70
N ALA A 73 -0.71 -7.45 -7.81
CA ALA A 73 -0.14 -8.74 -8.14
C ALA A 73 1.39 -8.68 -8.29
N MET A 74 1.94 -7.57 -8.76
CA MET A 74 3.38 -7.35 -8.74
C MET A 74 3.88 -7.11 -7.31
N PHE A 75 3.20 -6.25 -6.55
CA PHE A 75 3.59 -5.92 -5.17
C PHE A 75 3.48 -7.08 -4.19
N VAL A 76 2.55 -8.03 -4.38
CA VAL A 76 2.39 -9.19 -3.51
C VAL A 76 3.52 -10.21 -3.69
N LEU A 77 4.13 -10.27 -4.89
CA LEU A 77 5.25 -11.16 -5.20
C LEU A 77 6.61 -10.61 -4.73
N LEU A 78 6.80 -9.29 -4.80
CA LEU A 78 8.03 -8.61 -4.35
C LEU A 78 8.53 -9.04 -2.95
N PRO A 79 7.70 -9.12 -1.88
CA PRO A 79 8.13 -9.54 -0.56
C PRO A 79 8.43 -11.04 -0.43
N MET A 80 7.92 -11.89 -1.33
CA MET A 80 8.19 -13.34 -1.31
C MET A 80 9.52 -13.68 -1.99
N CYS A 81 10.01 -12.82 -2.89
CA CYS A 81 11.31 -12.97 -3.53
C CYS A 81 12.45 -12.57 -2.58
N ARG A 82 12.95 -13.51 -1.76
CA ARG A 82 14.04 -13.28 -0.79
C ARG A 82 15.27 -12.56 -1.38
N SER A 83 15.68 -12.91 -2.60
CA SER A 83 16.84 -12.28 -3.27
C SER A 83 16.60 -10.81 -3.60
N VAL A 84 15.38 -10.46 -4.03
CA VAL A 84 14.98 -9.07 -4.31
C VAL A 84 14.90 -8.27 -3.02
N VAL A 85 14.29 -8.83 -1.96
CA VAL A 85 14.23 -8.20 -0.64
C VAL A 85 15.63 -7.96 -0.08
N ALA A 86 16.56 -8.90 -0.24
CA ALA A 86 17.95 -8.74 0.17
C ALA A 86 18.67 -7.63 -0.62
N ALA A 87 18.43 -7.52 -1.93
CA ALA A 87 18.97 -6.45 -2.76
C ALA A 87 18.38 -5.07 -2.38
N LEU A 88 17.06 -4.99 -2.15
CA LEU A 88 16.38 -3.78 -1.71
C LEU A 88 16.85 -3.32 -0.33
N ARG A 89 17.20 -4.25 0.56
CA ARG A 89 17.80 -3.94 1.88
C ARG A 89 19.17 -3.28 1.79
N ASN A 90 19.90 -3.46 0.68
CA ASN A 90 21.19 -2.81 0.45
C ASN A 90 21.03 -1.34 0.03
N ILE A 91 19.83 -0.92 -0.39
CA ILE A 91 19.56 0.45 -0.84
C ILE A 91 19.30 1.34 0.38
N ARG A 92 20.25 2.23 0.68
CA ARG A 92 20.21 3.11 1.86
C ARG A 92 19.00 4.05 1.90
N LEU A 93 18.49 4.48 0.73
CA LEU A 93 17.28 5.30 0.63
C LEU A 93 16.01 4.55 1.03
N LEU A 94 15.96 3.25 0.71
CA LEU A 94 14.76 2.45 0.90
C LEU A 94 14.55 2.07 2.36
N TRP A 95 15.61 2.06 3.16
CA TRP A 95 15.56 1.91 4.63
C TRP A 95 14.77 3.01 5.35
N TYR A 96 14.68 4.21 4.77
CA TYR A 96 13.94 5.32 5.39
C TYR A 96 12.43 5.21 5.15
N ILE A 97 12.03 4.55 4.06
CA ILE A 97 10.65 4.53 3.57
C ILE A 97 9.99 3.17 3.74
N PHE A 98 10.75 2.07 3.68
CA PHE A 98 10.21 0.72 3.63
C PHE A 98 10.53 -0.06 4.92
N PRO A 99 9.51 -0.45 5.70
CA PRO A 99 9.67 -1.31 6.87
C PRO A 99 9.88 -2.77 6.45
N PHE A 100 11.12 -3.16 6.15
CA PHE A 100 11.48 -4.50 5.68
C PHE A 100 11.14 -5.65 6.67
N ASP A 101 11.04 -5.35 7.97
CA ASP A 101 10.72 -6.33 9.01
C ASP A 101 9.30 -6.89 8.91
N HIS A 102 8.39 -6.23 8.18
CA HIS A 102 6.98 -6.62 8.09
C HIS A 102 6.53 -6.96 6.67
N HIS A 103 7.45 -7.50 5.85
CA HIS A 103 7.18 -7.89 4.46
C HIS A 103 6.08 -8.95 4.31
N ILE A 104 5.91 -9.88 5.27
CA ILE A 104 4.83 -10.90 5.24
C ILE A 104 3.46 -10.25 5.46
N VAL A 105 3.35 -9.30 6.39
CA VAL A 105 2.10 -8.58 6.64
C VAL A 105 1.71 -7.74 5.41
N PHE A 106 2.69 -7.14 4.74
CA PHE A 106 2.48 -6.45 3.48
C PHE A 106 1.96 -7.38 2.37
N HIS A 107 2.50 -8.60 2.24
CA HIS A 107 1.98 -9.60 1.31
C HIS A 107 0.50 -9.92 1.57
N GLN A 108 0.13 -10.14 2.83
CA GLN A 108 -1.27 -10.41 3.19
C GLN A 108 -2.18 -9.21 2.88
N LEU A 109 -1.73 -7.99 3.16
CA LEU A 109 -2.47 -6.77 2.83
C LEU A 109 -2.68 -6.63 1.31
N ALA A 110 -1.63 -6.77 0.52
CA ALA A 110 -1.72 -6.70 -0.94
C ALA A 110 -2.63 -7.81 -1.50
N GLY A 111 -2.58 -9.01 -0.93
CA GLY A 111 -3.50 -10.11 -1.25
C GLY A 111 -4.96 -9.76 -0.98
N ALA A 112 -5.26 -9.16 0.17
CA ALA A 112 -6.61 -8.71 0.49
C ALA A 112 -7.12 -7.64 -0.50
N VAL A 113 -6.27 -6.69 -0.90
CA VAL A 113 -6.60 -5.68 -1.91
C VAL A 113 -6.89 -6.32 -3.28
N ILE A 114 -6.09 -7.31 -3.69
CA ILE A 114 -6.33 -8.06 -4.94
C ILE A 114 -7.69 -8.76 -4.90
N LEU A 115 -8.04 -9.42 -3.80
CA LEU A 115 -9.32 -10.11 -3.69
C LEU A 115 -10.50 -9.14 -3.82
N VAL A 116 -10.47 -8.03 -3.09
CA VAL A 116 -11.53 -7.01 -3.16
C VAL A 116 -11.61 -6.40 -4.57
N ALA A 117 -10.47 -6.01 -5.16
CA ALA A 117 -10.45 -5.44 -6.50
C ALA A 117 -10.85 -6.45 -7.59
N GLY A 118 -10.54 -7.73 -7.42
CA GLY A 118 -10.95 -8.81 -8.31
C GLY A 118 -12.45 -9.07 -8.27
N VAL A 119 -13.05 -9.06 -7.07
CA VAL A 119 -14.51 -9.15 -6.91
C VAL A 119 -15.20 -7.97 -7.59
N VAL A 120 -14.73 -6.74 -7.36
CA VAL A 120 -15.29 -5.54 -8.02
C VAL A 120 -15.10 -5.60 -9.55
N HIS A 121 -13.96 -6.09 -10.04
CA HIS A 121 -13.72 -6.27 -11.47
C HIS A 121 -14.67 -7.29 -12.10
N THR A 122 -14.99 -8.37 -11.38
CA THR A 122 -15.89 -9.43 -11.87
C THR A 122 -17.35 -9.00 -11.83
N ALA A 123 -17.70 -8.13 -10.87
CA ALA A 123 -19.06 -7.63 -10.69
C ALA A 123 -19.41 -6.43 -11.59
N ALA A 124 -18.41 -5.74 -12.15
CA ALA A 124 -18.56 -4.59 -13.04
C ALA A 124 -18.55 -5.02 -14.51
#